data_AF-A6UT71-F1
#
_entry.id   AF-A6UT71-F1
#
_cell.length_a   1.000
_cell.length_b   1.000
_cell.length_c   1.000
_cell.angle_alpha   90.00
_cell.angle_beta   90.00
_cell.angle_gamma   90.00
#
_symmetry.space_group_name_H-M   'P 1'
#
loop_
_entity.id
_entity.type
_entity.pdbx_description
1 polymer ?
#
loop_
_entity_poly.entity_id
_entity_poly.type
_entity_poly.pdbx_seq_one_letter_code
_entity_poly.pdbx_strand_id
1 'polypeptide(L)'
;MKKLEVLLLTGRSVWQGEGMESGKEGQKYKEACTKLDMNPADMAKLGLKDHDKVLLSSKYGEIVMEAVTAKEELLEGMAYVAYGTWVNVIVNPRTEGTGMPSFKGTKVTIEPTDKEIIENSLEVMEQAYL
;
A
#
# COMPACT_ATOMS: atom_id res chain seq x y z
N MET A 1 4.89 20.38 0.28
CA MET A 1 5.26 18.96 0.50
C MET A 1 5.50 18.31 -0.85
N LYS A 2 6.51 17.45 -0.95
CA LYS A 2 6.80 16.73 -2.20
C LYS A 2 5.75 15.62 -2.38
N LYS A 3 5.19 15.50 -3.58
CA LYS A 3 4.24 14.44 -3.94
C LYS A 3 4.66 13.80 -5.25
N LEU A 4 4.34 12.53 -5.43
CA LEU A 4 4.63 11.78 -6.65
C LEU A 4 3.40 10.95 -7.06
N GLU A 5 2.98 11.08 -8.32
CA GLU A 5 1.97 10.17 -8.89
C GLU A 5 2.67 8.90 -9.39
N VAL A 6 2.17 7.74 -8.98
CA VAL A 6 2.68 6.43 -9.38
C VAL A 6 1.54 5.48 -9.74
N LEU A 7 1.87 4.41 -10.46
CA LEU A 7 1.02 3.24 -10.64
C LEU A 7 1.25 2.26 -9.49
N LEU A 8 0.24 2.07 -8.66
CA LEU A 8 0.26 1.09 -7.59
C LEU A 8 -0.09 -0.30 -8.13
N LEU A 9 0.86 -1.21 -7.96
CA LEU A 9 0.70 -2.62 -8.22
C LEU A 9 0.40 -3.34 -6.90
N THR A 10 -0.53 -4.29 -6.95
CA THR A 10 -0.86 -5.13 -5.81
C THR A 10 -0.65 -6.60 -6.16
N GLY A 11 -0.17 -7.41 -5.21
CA GLY A 11 0.08 -8.82 -5.45
C GLY A 11 0.19 -9.64 -4.17
N ARG A 12 0.60 -10.91 -4.31
CA ARG A 12 0.89 -11.75 -3.14
C ARG A 12 2.37 -11.62 -2.80
N SER A 13 2.69 -11.76 -1.52
CA SER A 13 4.05 -12.02 -1.07
C SER A 13 4.05 -13.25 -0.16
N VAL A 14 5.20 -13.91 -0.04
CA VAL A 14 5.37 -15.04 0.88
C VAL A 14 5.07 -14.63 2.33
N TRP A 15 5.53 -13.42 2.71
CA TRP A 15 5.33 -12.86 4.05
C TRP A 15 3.86 -12.57 4.35
N GLN A 16 3.11 -12.10 3.34
CA GLN A 16 1.68 -11.90 3.45
C GLN A 16 0.94 -13.23 3.64
N GLY A 17 1.35 -14.28 2.93
CA GLY A 17 0.83 -15.63 3.13
C GLY A 17 1.12 -16.17 4.53
N GLU A 18 2.38 -16.09 4.99
CA GLU A 18 2.76 -16.49 6.35
C GLU A 18 1.97 -15.73 7.42
N GLY A 19 1.82 -14.41 7.26
CA GLY A 19 1.05 -13.57 8.16
C GLY A 19 -0.43 -13.97 8.21
N MET A 20 -1.04 -14.30 7.07
CA MET A 20 -2.42 -14.78 7.03
C MET A 20 -2.60 -16.07 7.83
N GLU A 21 -1.73 -17.06 7.61
CA GLU A 21 -1.82 -18.37 8.29
C GLU A 21 -1.47 -18.27 9.78
N SER A 22 -0.62 -17.32 10.16
CA SER A 22 -0.29 -17.03 11.57
C SER A 22 -1.40 -16.25 12.31
N GLY A 23 -2.37 -15.71 11.58
CA GLY A 23 -3.46 -14.88 12.09
C GLY A 23 -3.40 -13.44 11.57
N LYS A 24 -4.51 -12.99 10.96
CA LYS A 24 -4.62 -11.67 10.32
C LYS A 24 -4.54 -10.47 11.27
N GLU A 25 -4.84 -10.68 12.56
CA GLU A 25 -4.65 -9.64 13.59
C GLU A 25 -3.23 -9.64 14.16
N GLY A 26 -2.36 -10.52 13.67
CA GLY A 26 -0.97 -10.63 14.12
C GLY A 26 -0.06 -9.61 13.43
N GLN A 27 1.01 -9.26 14.14
CA GLN A 27 2.05 -8.33 13.67
C GLN A 27 2.63 -8.71 12.31
N LYS A 28 2.83 -10.02 12.05
CA LYS A 28 3.35 -10.51 10.76
C LYS A 28 2.48 -10.10 9.57
N TYR A 29 1.16 -10.16 9.73
CA TYR A 29 0.23 -9.81 8.66
C TYR A 29 0.23 -8.29 8.42
N LYS A 30 0.19 -7.49 9.50
CA LYS A 30 0.29 -6.04 9.44
C LYS A 30 1.56 -5.64 8.70
N GLU A 31 2.73 -6.06 9.19
CA GLU A 31 4.02 -5.71 8.58
C GLU A 31 4.11 -6.11 7.11
N ALA A 32 3.56 -7.25 6.71
CA ALA A 32 3.57 -7.68 5.33
C ALA A 32 2.62 -6.86 4.44
N CYS A 33 1.50 -6.38 4.97
CA CYS A 33 0.45 -5.69 4.22
C CYS A 33 0.54 -4.15 4.30
N THR A 34 1.40 -3.60 5.15
CA THR A 34 1.62 -2.15 5.29
C THR A 34 2.94 -1.68 4.68
N LYS A 35 3.76 -2.58 4.13
CA LYS A 35 5.00 -2.25 3.42
C LYS A 35 4.72 -1.90 1.96
N LEU A 36 5.18 -0.72 1.56
CA LEU A 36 5.15 -0.23 0.20
C LEU A 36 6.56 -0.33 -0.39
N ASP A 37 6.76 -1.29 -1.27
CA ASP A 37 7.97 -1.40 -2.09
C ASP A 37 8.01 -0.26 -3.11
N MET A 38 9.07 0.54 -3.07
CA MET A 38 9.27 1.71 -3.94
C MET A 38 10.58 1.61 -4.72
N ASN A 39 10.60 2.19 -5.92
CA ASN A 39 11.83 2.38 -6.67
C ASN A 39 12.77 3.37 -5.90
N PRO A 40 14.07 3.09 -5.80
CA PRO A 40 15.02 3.94 -5.09
C PRO A 40 15.07 5.39 -5.58
N ALA A 41 14.93 5.63 -6.88
CA ALA A 41 14.94 6.97 -7.46
C ALA A 41 13.67 7.75 -7.06
N ASP A 42 12.52 7.09 -6.96
CA ASP A 42 11.28 7.73 -6.49
C ASP A 42 11.33 8.04 -4.99
N MET A 43 11.90 7.14 -4.18
CA MET A 43 12.19 7.43 -2.78
C MET A 43 13.12 8.65 -2.65
N ALA A 44 14.18 8.73 -3.44
CA ALA A 44 15.10 9.87 -3.45
C ALA A 44 14.42 11.18 -3.86
N LYS A 45 13.53 11.15 -4.86
CA LYS A 45 12.72 12.33 -5.25
C LYS A 45 11.90 12.85 -4.07
N LEU A 46 11.23 11.94 -3.34
CA LEU A 46 10.43 12.27 -2.17
C LEU A 46 11.28 12.58 -0.91
N GLY A 47 12.56 12.21 -0.90
CA GLY A 47 13.45 12.37 0.25
C GLY A 47 13.22 11.33 1.35
N LEU A 48 12.71 10.15 0.97
CA LEU A 48 12.38 9.05 1.87
C LEU A 48 13.59 8.13 2.11
N LYS A 49 13.62 7.52 3.27
CA LYS A 49 14.47 6.39 3.66
C LYS A 49 13.59 5.16 3.90
N ASP A 50 14.23 3.99 3.98
CA ASP A 50 13.55 2.78 4.40
C ASP A 50 12.91 2.99 5.78
N HIS A 51 11.67 2.53 5.90
CA HIS A 51 10.82 2.63 7.08
C HIS A 51 10.21 4.01 7.35
N ASP A 52 10.39 4.99 6.44
CA ASP A 52 9.64 6.24 6.51
C ASP A 52 8.16 6.02 6.18
N LYS A 53 7.28 6.81 6.81
CA LYS A 53 5.83 6.72 6.58
C LYS A 53 5.40 7.60 5.42
N VAL A 54 4.50 7.06 4.61
CA VAL A 54 3.93 7.74 3.45
C VAL A 54 2.41 7.64 3.45
N LEU A 55 1.76 8.74 3.07
CA LEU A 55 0.33 8.75 2.77
C LEU A 55 0.13 8.41 1.30
N LEU A 56 -0.63 7.36 1.03
CA LEU A 56 -1.10 7.01 -0.30
C LEU A 56 -2.51 7.54 -0.45
N SER A 57 -2.75 8.31 -1.50
CA SER A 57 -4.07 8.85 -1.83
C SER A 57 -4.50 8.42 -3.22
N SER A 58 -5.71 7.90 -3.33
CA SER A 58 -6.39 7.65 -4.60
C SER A 58 -7.71 8.43 -4.62
N LYS A 59 -8.48 8.33 -5.71
CA LYS A 59 -9.86 8.84 -5.73
C LYS A 59 -10.85 8.01 -4.90
N TYR A 60 -10.43 6.88 -4.34
CA TYR A 60 -11.27 5.95 -3.59
C TYR A 60 -11.07 6.05 -2.07
N GLY A 61 -9.93 6.59 -1.65
CA GLY A 61 -9.56 6.71 -0.24
C GLY A 61 -8.09 7.05 -0.06
N GLU A 62 -7.68 7.12 1.20
CA GLU A 62 -6.30 7.31 1.61
C GLU A 62 -5.88 6.27 2.65
N ILE A 63 -4.59 5.93 2.69
CA ILE A 63 -4.04 5.02 3.70
C ILE A 63 -2.57 5.34 3.93
N VAL A 64 -2.10 5.16 5.17
CA VAL A 64 -0.69 5.33 5.54
C VAL A 64 0.02 3.98 5.45
N MET A 65 1.21 3.96 4.85
CA MET A 65 2.06 2.79 4.71
C MET A 65 3.52 3.12 5.03
N GLU A 66 4.31 2.08 5.24
CA GLU A 66 5.76 2.16 5.45
C GLU A 66 6.47 1.99 4.11
N ALA A 67 7.24 3.00 3.68
CA ALA A 67 8.03 2.92 2.45
C ALA A 67 9.28 2.07 2.68
N VAL A 68 9.54 1.14 1.76
CA VAL A 68 10.75 0.30 1.74
C VAL A 68 11.32 0.24 0.33
N THR A 69 12.64 0.18 0.23
CA THR A 69 13.32 -0.02 -1.04
C THR A 69 12.95 -1.39 -1.61
N ALA A 70 12.40 -1.42 -2.82
CA ALA A 70 12.01 -2.66 -3.47
C ALA A 70 13.20 -3.61 -3.65
N LYS A 71 13.03 -4.87 -3.26
CA LYS A 71 14.04 -5.93 -3.48
C LYS A 71 14.02 -6.47 -4.90
N GLU A 72 12.85 -6.49 -5.52
CA GLU A 72 12.65 -6.88 -6.92
C GLU A 72 12.69 -5.63 -7.79
N GLU A 73 13.00 -5.82 -9.08
CA GLU A 73 13.05 -4.69 -10.02
C GLU A 73 11.67 -4.05 -10.18
N LEU A 74 11.59 -2.77 -9.80
CA LEU A 74 10.41 -1.96 -9.91
C LEU A 74 10.79 -0.69 -10.68
N LEU A 75 10.06 -0.38 -11.76
CA LEU A 75 10.36 0.78 -12.58
C LEU A 75 9.98 2.09 -11.87
N GLU A 76 10.66 3.18 -12.20
CA GLU A 76 10.24 4.52 -11.75
C GLU A 76 8.78 4.80 -12.15
N GLY A 77 8.04 5.46 -11.26
CA GLY A 77 6.62 5.68 -11.41
C GLY A 77 5.76 4.47 -11.05
N MET A 78 6.34 3.40 -10.48
CA MET A 78 5.61 2.24 -9.96
C MET A 78 5.90 2.02 -8.48
N ALA A 79 4.88 1.57 -7.75
CA ALA A 79 4.98 1.12 -6.37
C ALA A 79 4.31 -0.24 -6.22
N TYR A 80 4.76 -1.08 -5.30
CA TYR A 80 4.16 -2.38 -5.04
C TYR A 80 3.78 -2.56 -3.58
N VAL A 81 2.65 -3.22 -3.34
CA VAL A 81 2.22 -3.61 -1.99
C VAL A 81 1.54 -4.97 -2.02
N ALA A 82 1.73 -5.77 -0.97
CA ALA A 82 1.03 -7.03 -0.84
C ALA A 82 -0.48 -6.82 -0.60
N TYR A 83 -1.30 -7.75 -1.06
CA TYR A 83 -2.75 -7.71 -0.83
C TYR A 83 -3.07 -7.72 0.67
N GLY A 84 -3.92 -6.79 1.09
CA GLY A 84 -4.41 -6.74 2.45
C GLY A 84 -5.44 -5.64 2.66
N THR A 85 -5.96 -5.59 3.89
CA THR A 85 -7.02 -4.65 4.27
C THR A 85 -6.64 -3.19 4.01
N TRP A 86 -5.40 -2.80 4.35
CA TRP A 86 -4.88 -1.45 4.16
C TRP A 86 -4.92 -0.98 2.71
N VAL A 87 -4.43 -1.77 1.74
CA VAL A 87 -4.43 -1.31 0.34
C VAL A 87 -5.83 -1.29 -0.27
N ASN A 88 -6.73 -2.16 0.18
CA ASN A 88 -8.05 -2.31 -0.46
C ASN A 88 -8.95 -1.06 -0.33
N VAL A 89 -8.66 -0.13 0.58
CA VAL A 89 -9.41 1.13 0.70
C VAL A 89 -9.04 2.16 -0.38
N ILE A 90 -7.94 1.94 -1.11
CA ILE A 90 -7.43 2.87 -2.13
C ILE A 90 -7.40 2.29 -3.56
N VAL A 91 -7.80 1.03 -3.76
CA VAL A 91 -7.83 0.39 -5.08
C VAL A 91 -9.15 0.66 -5.82
N ASN A 92 -9.15 0.49 -7.14
CA ASN A 92 -10.35 0.67 -7.96
C ASN A 92 -11.38 -0.46 -7.72
N PRO A 93 -12.58 -0.16 -7.15
CA PRO A 93 -13.61 -1.17 -6.91
C PRO A 93 -14.43 -1.50 -8.15
N ARG A 94 -14.31 -0.73 -9.25
CA ARG A 94 -15.10 -0.96 -10.47
C ARG A 94 -14.71 -2.28 -11.12
N THR A 95 -15.72 -3.07 -11.45
CA THR A 95 -15.58 -4.40 -12.05
C THR A 95 -15.72 -4.42 -13.56
N GLU A 96 -16.14 -3.30 -14.17
CA GLU A 96 -16.40 -3.18 -15.60
C GLU A 96 -17.33 -4.30 -16.14
N GLY A 97 -18.27 -4.77 -15.31
CA GLY A 97 -19.22 -5.83 -15.68
C GLY A 97 -18.64 -7.26 -15.65
N THR A 98 -17.39 -7.44 -15.22
CA THR A 98 -16.71 -8.76 -15.19
C THR A 98 -16.82 -9.49 -13.85
N GLY A 99 -17.30 -8.80 -12.80
CA GLY A 99 -17.31 -9.31 -11.43
C GLY A 99 -15.97 -9.18 -10.69
N MET A 100 -14.89 -8.79 -11.36
CA MET A 100 -13.56 -8.61 -10.76
C MET A 100 -13.12 -7.14 -10.75
N PRO A 101 -12.83 -6.55 -9.58
CA PRO A 101 -12.27 -5.20 -9.50
C PRO A 101 -10.89 -5.05 -10.14
N SER A 102 -10.55 -3.83 -10.53
CA SER A 102 -9.23 -3.48 -11.07
C SER A 102 -8.20 -3.25 -9.96
N PHE A 103 -7.74 -4.33 -9.33
CA PHE A 103 -6.81 -4.26 -8.20
C PHE A 103 -5.40 -3.78 -8.58
N LYS A 104 -4.95 -4.03 -9.82
CA LYS A 104 -3.60 -3.67 -10.27
C LYS A 104 -3.59 -2.42 -11.13
N GLY A 105 -2.55 -1.59 -10.96
CA GLY A 105 -2.34 -0.39 -11.75
C GLY A 105 -3.22 0.77 -11.32
N THR A 106 -3.59 0.84 -10.04
CA THR A 106 -4.35 1.98 -9.53
C THR A 106 -3.42 3.19 -9.45
N LYS A 107 -3.81 4.30 -10.07
CA LYS A 107 -3.07 5.57 -9.93
C LYS A 107 -3.22 6.10 -8.51
N VAL A 108 -2.10 6.36 -7.85
CA VAL A 108 -2.06 6.90 -6.49
C VAL A 108 -1.04 8.03 -6.40
N THR A 109 -1.30 8.97 -5.50
CA THR A 109 -0.32 9.98 -5.08
C THR A 109 0.35 9.52 -3.80
N ILE A 110 1.69 9.56 -3.75
CA ILE A 110 2.49 9.27 -2.56
C ILE A 110 3.09 10.56 -2.04
N GLU A 111 2.97 10.80 -0.73
CA GLU A 111 3.65 11.89 -0.04
C GLU A 111 4.19 11.48 1.33
N PRO A 112 5.35 12.00 1.78
CA PRO A 112 5.84 11.79 3.14
C PRO A 112 4.83 12.27 4.18
N THR A 113 4.68 11.54 5.29
CA THR A 113 3.73 11.90 6.34
C THR A 113 4.23 11.52 7.73
N ASP A 114 3.81 12.30 8.73
CA ASP A 114 4.01 11.97 10.14
C ASP A 114 2.83 11.19 10.74
N LYS A 115 1.73 10.99 9.98
CA LYS A 115 0.58 10.17 10.41
C LYS A 115 1.03 8.76 10.77
N GLU A 116 0.30 8.11 11.68
CA GLU A 116 0.57 6.71 12.05
C GLU A 116 -0.12 5.72 11.10
N ILE A 117 0.48 4.54 10.96
CA ILE A 117 -0.14 3.41 10.28
C ILE A 117 -1.21 2.85 11.22
N ILE A 118 -2.43 2.65 10.69
CA ILE A 118 -3.52 2.04 11.46
C ILE A 118 -3.09 0.64 11.92
N GLU A 119 -3.25 0.36 13.22
CA GLU A 119 -2.63 -0.79 13.87
C GLU A 119 -3.25 -2.12 13.47
N ASN A 120 -4.58 -2.17 13.38
CA ASN A 120 -5.33 -3.41 13.21
C ASN A 120 -6.24 -3.34 11.98
N SER A 121 -6.57 -4.52 11.43
CA SER A 121 -7.31 -4.61 10.18
C SER A 121 -8.77 -4.19 10.33
N LEU A 122 -9.35 -4.41 11.52
CA LEU A 122 -10.72 -4.05 11.83
C LEU A 122 -10.94 -2.54 11.82
N GLU A 123 -10.04 -1.78 12.44
CA GLU A 123 -10.08 -0.32 12.50
C GLU A 123 -10.00 0.30 11.11
N VAL A 124 -9.20 -0.27 10.20
CA VAL A 124 -9.18 0.15 8.78
C VAL A 124 -10.57 -0.03 8.15
N MET A 125 -11.24 -1.16 8.41
CA MET A 125 -12.56 -1.44 7.87
C MET A 125 -13.63 -0.53 8.47
N GLU A 126 -13.58 -0.27 9.78
CA GLU A 126 -14.49 0.64 10.46
C GLU A 126 -14.36 2.05 9.88
N GLN A 127 -13.14 2.58 9.76
CA GLN A 127 -12.92 3.93 9.22
C GLN A 127 -13.32 4.06 7.74
N ALA A 128 -13.18 2.99 6.94
CA ALA A 128 -13.44 3.05 5.51
C ALA A 128 -14.91 2.83 5.14
N TYR A 129 -15.68 2.09 5.96
CA TYR A 129 -16.99 1.57 5.54
C TYR A 129 -18.12 1.75 6.57
N LEU A 130 -17.85 2.25 7.77
CA LEU A 130 -18.86 2.49 8.83
C LEU A 130 -18.90 3.97 9.24
#